data_AF-A0A6B2DGF3-F1
#
_entry.id   AF-A0A6B2DGF3-F1
#
_cell.length_a   1.000
_cell.length_b   1.000
_cell.length_c   1.000
_cell.angle_alpha   90.00
_cell.angle_beta   90.00
_cell.angle_gamma   90.00
#
_symmetry.space_group_name_H-M   'P 1'
#
loop_
_entity.id
_entity.type
_entity.pdbx_description
1 polymer ?
#
loop_
_entity_poly.entity_id
_entity_poly.type
_entity_poly.pdbx_seq_one_letter_code
_entity_poly.pdbx_strand_id
1 'polypeptide(L)'
;TAVDVEGAYEGLAAAGYHYGPVFQGLRAAWRRGGELFAEVVLPEQAHADARRFGIHPALLDAAMHASLFTAGEPGAGRPATVLPFVWNQVSLHATGASVLRVRLTRPAAESLTLDIADDTGTPVLSVGSVVGRPVSAEQLAATGGESLFRIGWTPLAATPAGGELLLGDWTGRDEDVVPDVFVLSCRTPDTDLLPAVRAVSGDVLTAVRSWLADDRYDGTKLVVVTRDAVTPDGDLDLAQAPVWGLVRAAQAENPGRLFLVDADTTDLSGPITALVTAGEPEAAVRSGEILVPRLTRTPVEPAAAGFAAEGTVLVTGGTGGL
;
A
#
# COMPACT_ATOMS: atom_id res chain seq x y z
N THR A 1 33.62 -8.34 -32.02
CA THR A 1 34.41 -9.26 -31.17
C THR A 1 33.48 -9.96 -30.21
N ALA A 2 33.65 -11.27 -29.99
CA ALA A 2 32.90 -11.97 -28.95
C ALA A 2 33.27 -11.40 -27.57
N VAL A 3 32.29 -11.31 -26.69
CA VAL A 3 32.47 -10.99 -25.26
C VAL A 3 32.32 -12.31 -24.52
N ASP A 4 33.30 -12.64 -23.68
CA ASP A 4 33.20 -13.80 -22.81
C ASP A 4 32.13 -13.54 -21.74
N VAL A 5 31.12 -14.41 -21.69
CA VAL A 5 30.01 -14.33 -20.73
C VAL A 5 30.09 -15.45 -19.70
N GLU A 6 31.15 -16.26 -19.72
CA GLU A 6 31.45 -17.19 -18.63
C GLU A 6 31.66 -16.40 -17.33
N GLY A 7 31.04 -16.84 -16.24
CA GLY A 7 31.12 -16.12 -14.96
C GLY A 7 30.25 -14.86 -14.88
N ALA A 8 29.40 -14.57 -15.89
CA ALA A 8 28.65 -13.31 -15.94
C ALA A 8 27.72 -13.11 -14.73
N TYR A 9 27.04 -14.16 -14.29
CA TYR A 9 26.10 -14.08 -13.17
C TYR A 9 26.80 -14.03 -11.81
N GLU A 10 27.95 -14.67 -11.67
CA GLU A 10 28.82 -14.51 -10.51
C GLU A 10 29.32 -13.07 -10.40
N GLY A 11 29.72 -12.47 -11.52
CA GLY A 11 30.11 -11.06 -11.60
C GLY A 11 28.96 -10.10 -11.27
N LEU A 12 27.78 -10.35 -11.82
CA LEU A 12 26.56 -9.58 -11.52
C LEU A 12 26.15 -9.71 -10.05
N ALA A 13 26.20 -10.91 -9.48
CA ALA A 13 25.94 -11.14 -8.05
C ALA A 13 26.96 -10.41 -7.17
N ALA A 14 28.24 -10.39 -7.54
CA ALA A 14 29.26 -9.59 -6.86
C ALA A 14 29.00 -8.09 -6.96
N ALA A 15 28.26 -7.63 -7.98
CA ALA A 15 27.79 -6.25 -8.13
C ALA A 15 26.42 -5.98 -7.45
N GLY A 16 25.86 -6.96 -6.73
CA GLY A 16 24.59 -6.85 -6.00
C GLY A 16 23.35 -7.35 -6.76
N TYR A 17 23.50 -7.85 -7.99
CA TYR A 17 22.40 -8.38 -8.78
C TYR A 17 22.26 -9.90 -8.58
N HIS A 18 21.46 -10.29 -7.58
CA HIS A 18 21.18 -11.69 -7.28
C HIS A 18 20.03 -12.24 -8.13
N TYR A 19 20.30 -12.51 -9.41
CA TYR A 19 19.31 -13.08 -10.32
C TYR A 19 19.05 -14.55 -10.04
N GLY A 20 17.78 -14.91 -9.85
CA GLY A 20 17.35 -16.32 -9.74
C GLY A 20 17.41 -17.05 -11.09
N PRO A 21 17.31 -18.40 -11.10
CA PRO A 21 17.58 -19.22 -12.29
C PRO A 21 16.75 -18.85 -13.53
N VAL A 22 15.51 -18.39 -13.36
CA VAL A 22 14.63 -17.98 -14.47
C VAL A 22 15.14 -16.70 -15.16
N PHE A 23 15.82 -15.82 -14.43
CA PHE A 23 16.35 -14.54 -14.93
C PHE A 23 17.74 -14.68 -15.56
N GLN A 24 18.36 -15.86 -15.50
CA GLN A 24 19.70 -16.08 -16.05
C GLN A 24 19.65 -16.49 -17.53
N GLY A 25 19.11 -15.60 -18.37
CA GLY A 25 18.84 -15.86 -19.80
C GLY A 25 19.98 -15.56 -20.78
N LEU A 26 20.97 -14.73 -20.44
CA LEU A 26 22.10 -14.37 -21.30
C LEU A 26 22.92 -15.59 -21.72
N ARG A 27 23.04 -15.83 -23.03
CA ARG A 27 23.78 -16.97 -23.63
C ARG A 27 25.06 -16.57 -24.32
N ALA A 28 25.06 -15.44 -25.01
CA ALA A 28 26.22 -14.96 -25.74
C ALA A 28 26.16 -13.45 -25.88
N ALA A 29 27.32 -12.81 -26.02
CA ALA A 29 27.40 -11.39 -26.29
C ALA A 29 28.54 -11.06 -27.27
N TRP A 30 28.38 -9.98 -28.01
CA TRP A 30 29.35 -9.48 -28.97
C TRP A 30 29.42 -7.95 -28.92
N ARG A 31 30.60 -7.41 -29.15
CA ARG A 31 30.83 -5.96 -29.22
C ARG A 31 31.23 -5.54 -30.63
N ARG A 32 30.66 -4.44 -31.12
CA ARG A 32 31.06 -3.75 -32.35
C ARG A 32 31.14 -2.24 -32.08
N GLY A 33 32.35 -1.73 -31.89
CA GLY A 33 32.55 -0.34 -31.48
C GLY A 33 31.86 -0.07 -30.14
N GLY A 34 30.99 0.95 -30.09
CA GLY A 34 30.16 1.28 -28.92
C GLY A 34 28.84 0.51 -28.81
N GLU A 35 28.56 -0.42 -29.74
CA GLU A 35 27.36 -1.25 -29.73
C GLU A 35 27.65 -2.61 -29.07
N LEU A 36 26.70 -3.09 -28.28
CA LEU A 36 26.71 -4.41 -27.69
C LEU A 36 25.54 -5.22 -28.25
N PHE A 37 25.78 -6.49 -28.54
CA PHE A 37 24.80 -7.44 -29.02
C PHE A 37 24.73 -8.58 -28.02
N ALA A 38 23.54 -9.11 -27.77
CA ALA A 38 23.34 -10.23 -26.88
C ALA A 38 22.32 -11.22 -27.45
N GLU A 39 22.55 -12.50 -27.21
CA GLU A 39 21.55 -13.54 -27.37
C GLU A 39 21.06 -13.96 -25.99
N VAL A 40 19.75 -13.94 -25.82
CA VAL A 40 19.07 -14.20 -24.55
C VAL A 40 17.99 -15.24 -24.76
N VAL A 41 17.99 -16.28 -23.94
CA VAL A 41 17.08 -17.41 -24.05
C VAL A 41 16.36 -17.58 -22.73
N LEU A 42 15.03 -17.59 -22.77
CA LEU A 42 14.20 -17.92 -21.62
C LEU A 42 14.48 -19.39 -21.24
N PRO A 43 14.71 -19.71 -19.95
CA PRO A 43 14.88 -21.09 -19.54
C PRO A 43 13.64 -21.95 -19.86
N GLU A 44 13.85 -23.21 -20.25
CA GLU A 44 12.82 -24.13 -20.75
C GLU A 44 11.60 -24.24 -19.82
N GLN A 45 11.85 -24.27 -18.51
CA GLN A 45 10.82 -24.30 -17.47
C GLN A 45 9.81 -23.14 -17.52
N ALA A 46 10.16 -22.01 -18.14
CA ALA A 46 9.30 -20.83 -18.29
C ALA A 46 8.71 -20.66 -19.70
N HIS A 47 9.02 -21.57 -20.65
CA HIS A 47 8.53 -21.46 -22.04
C HIS A 47 7.01 -21.51 -22.15
N ALA A 48 6.37 -22.32 -21.30
CA ALA A 48 4.91 -22.44 -21.27
C ALA A 48 4.22 -21.10 -20.94
N ASP A 49 4.86 -20.27 -20.11
CA ASP A 49 4.34 -18.97 -19.69
C ASP A 49 4.66 -17.85 -20.67
N ALA A 50 5.68 -18.02 -21.53
CA ALA A 50 6.11 -16.97 -22.48
C ALA A 50 4.94 -16.44 -23.33
N ARG A 51 4.04 -17.32 -23.78
CA ARG A 51 2.88 -16.96 -24.61
C ARG A 51 1.80 -16.15 -23.86
N ARG A 52 1.86 -16.10 -22.53
CA ARG A 52 0.91 -15.35 -21.69
C ARG A 52 1.29 -13.88 -21.56
N PHE A 53 2.48 -13.50 -22.02
CA PHE A 53 2.99 -12.13 -21.94
C PHE A 53 3.23 -11.55 -23.34
N GLY A 54 3.20 -10.22 -23.42
CA GLY A 54 3.77 -9.53 -24.59
C GLY A 54 5.23 -9.92 -24.74
N ILE A 55 6.03 -9.74 -23.67
CA ILE A 55 7.37 -10.31 -23.52
C ILE A 55 7.47 -10.85 -22.10
N HIS A 56 8.01 -12.06 -21.94
CA HIS A 56 8.19 -12.65 -20.62
C HIS A 56 9.09 -11.75 -19.75
N PRO A 57 8.71 -11.38 -18.51
CA PRO A 57 9.46 -10.42 -17.68
C PRO A 57 10.94 -10.79 -17.49
N ALA A 58 11.23 -12.07 -17.22
CA ALA A 58 12.60 -12.53 -17.07
C ALA A 58 13.43 -12.45 -18.36
N LEU A 59 12.78 -12.59 -19.52
CA LEU A 59 13.43 -12.49 -20.82
C LEU A 59 13.74 -11.02 -21.17
N LEU A 60 12.81 -10.11 -20.85
CA LEU A 60 13.02 -8.67 -20.99
C LEU A 60 14.11 -8.16 -20.05
N ASP A 61 14.13 -8.60 -18.79
CA ASP A 61 15.17 -8.21 -17.84
C ASP A 61 16.56 -8.67 -18.30
N ALA A 62 16.67 -9.94 -18.71
CA ALA A 62 17.91 -10.52 -19.20
C ALA A 62 18.45 -9.85 -20.48
N ALA A 63 17.59 -9.16 -21.26
CA ALA A 63 18.01 -8.38 -22.43
C ALA A 63 19.00 -7.25 -22.08
N MET A 64 19.01 -6.77 -20.82
CA MET A 64 19.90 -5.70 -20.38
C MET A 64 21.19 -6.21 -19.71
N HIS A 65 21.28 -7.49 -19.36
CA HIS A 65 22.35 -8.04 -18.52
C HIS A 65 23.73 -7.90 -19.14
N ALA A 66 23.84 -8.02 -20.47
CA ALA A 66 25.12 -7.83 -21.16
C ALA A 66 25.67 -6.40 -20.95
N SER A 67 24.80 -5.39 -20.90
CA SER A 67 25.20 -4.00 -20.64
C SER A 67 25.61 -3.80 -19.18
N LEU A 68 24.92 -4.47 -18.23
CA LEU A 68 25.27 -4.41 -16.80
C LEU A 68 26.61 -5.11 -16.52
N PHE A 69 26.81 -6.29 -17.08
CA PHE A 69 28.02 -7.08 -16.93
C PHE A 69 29.25 -6.36 -17.48
N THR A 70 29.11 -5.69 -18.62
CA THR A 70 30.25 -4.99 -19.27
C THR A 70 30.44 -3.54 -18.83
N ALA A 71 29.63 -3.03 -17.89
CA ALA A 71 29.78 -1.67 -17.35
C ALA A 71 30.88 -1.55 -16.29
N GLY A 72 31.37 -2.66 -15.74
CA GLY A 72 32.42 -2.68 -14.71
C GLY A 72 33.82 -2.83 -15.28
N GLU A 73 34.43 -1.75 -15.78
CA GLU A 73 35.89 -1.72 -15.97
C GLU A 73 36.62 -1.46 -14.63
N PRO A 74 37.83 -2.02 -14.43
CA PRO A 74 38.54 -1.95 -13.15
C PRO A 74 39.04 -0.53 -12.86
N GLY A 75 38.73 0.01 -11.67
CA GLY A 75 39.36 1.24 -11.15
C GLY A 75 38.40 2.32 -10.63
N ALA A 76 37.11 2.23 -10.93
CA ALA A 76 36.09 2.99 -10.21
C ALA A 76 35.64 2.20 -8.99
N GLY A 77 35.63 2.81 -7.80
CA GLY A 77 35.05 2.21 -6.60
C GLY A 77 33.66 1.61 -6.88
N ARG A 78 33.27 0.59 -6.13
CA ARG A 78 32.07 -0.24 -6.39
C ARG A 78 30.86 0.65 -6.74
N PRO A 79 30.44 0.70 -8.03
CA PRO A 79 29.32 1.57 -8.41
C PRO A 79 28.06 1.06 -7.72
N ALA A 80 27.20 1.98 -7.29
CA ALA A 80 25.88 1.64 -6.77
C ALA A 80 25.12 0.77 -7.78
N THR A 81 24.38 -0.22 -7.29
CA THR A 81 23.53 -1.07 -8.14
C THR A 81 22.52 -0.18 -8.85
N VAL A 82 22.47 -0.23 -10.19
CA VAL A 82 21.59 0.62 -11.00
C VAL A 82 20.44 -0.22 -11.52
N LEU A 83 19.21 0.20 -11.24
CA LEU A 83 18.01 -0.48 -11.71
C LEU A 83 17.34 0.32 -12.83
N PRO A 84 16.73 -0.34 -13.83
CA PRO A 84 15.87 0.33 -14.82
C PRO A 84 14.75 1.10 -14.12
N PHE A 85 14.60 2.40 -14.41
CA PHE A 85 13.64 3.27 -13.73
C PHE A 85 12.67 3.95 -14.69
N VAL A 86 13.17 4.64 -15.72
CA VAL A 86 12.32 5.34 -16.70
C VAL A 86 12.50 4.75 -18.08
N TRP A 87 11.39 4.39 -18.73
CA TRP A 87 11.36 3.84 -20.08
C TRP A 87 10.67 4.84 -21.02
N ASN A 88 11.32 5.18 -22.12
CA ASN A 88 10.83 6.15 -23.11
C ASN A 88 10.79 5.52 -24.50
N GLN A 89 9.76 5.87 -25.27
CA GLN A 89 9.58 5.43 -26.66
C GLN A 89 9.66 3.90 -26.78
N VAL A 90 8.81 3.22 -26.01
CA VAL A 90 8.68 1.76 -26.02
C VAL A 90 7.65 1.36 -27.08
N SER A 91 8.00 0.41 -27.94
CA SER A 91 7.09 -0.14 -28.94
C SER A 91 7.25 -1.65 -29.00
N LEU A 92 6.15 -2.37 -28.77
CA LEU A 92 6.07 -3.82 -28.89
C LEU A 92 5.57 -4.18 -30.28
N HIS A 93 6.30 -5.06 -30.97
CA HIS A 93 6.04 -5.43 -32.37
C HIS A 93 5.55 -6.87 -32.51
N ALA A 94 5.98 -7.78 -31.62
CA ALA A 94 5.60 -9.18 -31.61
C ALA A 94 5.53 -9.72 -30.18
N THR A 95 4.84 -10.84 -29.98
CA THR A 95 4.59 -11.44 -28.65
C THR A 95 4.99 -12.90 -28.56
N GLY A 96 5.24 -13.38 -27.34
CA GLY A 96 5.45 -14.81 -27.08
C GLY A 96 6.83 -15.35 -27.47
N ALA A 97 7.81 -14.46 -27.68
CA ALA A 97 9.20 -14.84 -27.93
C ALA A 97 9.79 -15.58 -26.71
N SER A 98 10.55 -16.64 -26.98
CA SER A 98 11.36 -17.36 -25.97
C SER A 98 12.86 -17.16 -26.16
N VAL A 99 13.27 -16.57 -27.30
CA VAL A 99 14.65 -16.23 -27.65
C VAL A 99 14.66 -14.80 -28.17
N LEU A 100 15.61 -13.99 -27.71
CA LEU A 100 15.82 -12.63 -28.16
C LEU A 100 17.26 -12.45 -28.65
N ARG A 101 17.40 -11.70 -29.74
CA ARG A 101 18.64 -11.07 -30.17
C ARG A 101 18.51 -9.57 -29.91
N VAL A 102 19.39 -9.06 -29.09
CA VAL A 102 19.30 -7.70 -28.55
C VAL A 102 20.46 -6.89 -29.09
N ARG A 103 20.19 -5.69 -29.60
CA ARG A 103 21.17 -4.64 -29.84
C ARG A 103 21.01 -3.57 -28.78
N LEU A 104 22.12 -3.26 -28.13
CA LEU A 104 22.24 -2.32 -27.02
C LEU A 104 23.18 -1.20 -27.43
N THR A 105 22.73 0.04 -27.28
CA THR A 105 23.58 1.22 -27.44
C THR A 105 23.46 2.12 -26.22
N ARG A 106 24.56 2.77 -25.84
CA ARG A 106 24.64 3.62 -24.64
C ARG A 106 24.88 5.06 -25.05
N PRO A 107 23.84 5.85 -25.37
CA PRO A 107 23.99 7.24 -25.78
C PRO A 107 24.51 8.16 -24.66
N ALA A 108 24.28 7.79 -23.40
CA ALA A 108 24.78 8.49 -22.21
C ALA A 108 25.06 7.49 -21.09
N ALA A 109 25.87 7.86 -20.08
CA ALA A 109 26.31 6.96 -19.01
C ALA A 109 25.15 6.21 -18.32
N GLU A 110 24.03 6.89 -18.09
CA GLU A 110 22.85 6.39 -17.37
C GLU A 110 21.70 5.92 -18.28
N SER A 111 21.85 5.97 -19.62
CA SER A 111 20.77 5.66 -20.57
C SER A 111 21.16 4.54 -21.53
N LEU A 112 20.23 3.61 -21.75
CA LEU A 112 20.36 2.49 -22.68
C LEU A 112 19.27 2.55 -23.75
N THR A 113 19.60 2.29 -25.00
CA THR A 113 18.65 2.10 -26.10
C THR A 113 18.66 0.63 -26.50
N LEU A 114 17.48 0.04 -26.72
CA LEU A 114 17.32 -1.38 -27.05
C LEU A 114 16.57 -1.54 -28.38
N ASP A 115 17.15 -2.34 -29.28
CA ASP A 115 16.42 -2.96 -30.38
C ASP A 115 16.44 -4.47 -30.18
N ILE A 116 15.27 -5.08 -30.13
CA ILE A 116 15.11 -6.50 -29.83
C ILE A 116 14.42 -7.18 -31.00
N ALA A 117 15.01 -8.27 -31.47
CA ALA A 117 14.44 -9.18 -32.45
C ALA A 117 14.36 -10.61 -31.89
N ASP A 118 13.59 -11.48 -32.54
CA ASP A 118 13.60 -12.91 -32.25
C ASP A 118 14.77 -13.64 -32.93
N ASP A 119 14.78 -14.98 -32.86
CA ASP A 119 15.80 -15.84 -33.48
C ASP A 119 15.77 -15.83 -35.02
N THR A 120 14.64 -15.44 -35.61
CA THR A 120 14.46 -15.23 -37.06
C THR A 120 14.91 -13.85 -37.53
N GLY A 121 15.12 -12.91 -36.60
CA GLY A 121 15.44 -11.51 -36.88
C GLY A 121 14.21 -10.60 -37.05
N THR A 122 13.01 -11.10 -36.73
CA THR A 122 11.79 -10.29 -36.73
C THR A 122 11.79 -9.36 -35.50
N PRO A 123 11.50 -8.06 -35.64
CA PRO A 123 11.43 -7.14 -34.51
C PRO A 123 10.40 -7.57 -33.45
N VAL A 124 10.79 -7.53 -32.18
CA VAL A 124 9.95 -7.86 -31.01
C VAL A 124 9.70 -6.62 -30.16
N LEU A 125 10.74 -5.85 -29.81
CA LEU A 125 10.63 -4.64 -29.00
C LEU A 125 11.62 -3.57 -29.48
N SER A 126 11.21 -2.31 -29.48
CA SER A 126 12.11 -1.16 -29.57
C SER A 126 11.93 -0.29 -28.35
N VAL A 127 13.05 0.22 -27.81
CA VAL A 127 13.07 1.14 -26.67
C VAL A 127 14.04 2.25 -26.95
N GLY A 128 13.53 3.47 -27.11
CA GLY A 128 14.36 4.64 -27.40
C GLY A 128 15.32 4.98 -26.25
N SER A 129 14.88 4.89 -25.00
CA SER A 129 15.74 5.09 -23.82
C SER A 129 15.19 4.38 -22.58
N VAL A 130 16.09 3.72 -21.85
CA VAL A 130 15.91 3.23 -20.49
C VAL A 130 16.92 3.94 -19.61
N VAL A 131 16.45 4.75 -18.67
CA VAL A 131 17.28 5.46 -17.70
C VAL A 131 17.37 4.64 -16.42
N GLY A 132 18.59 4.35 -15.99
CA GLY A 132 18.88 3.65 -14.76
C GLY A 132 18.88 4.59 -13.55
N ARG A 133 18.46 4.10 -12.39
CA ARG A 133 18.56 4.81 -11.11
C ARG A 133 19.44 4.03 -10.14
N PRO A 134 20.47 4.66 -9.54
CA PRO A 134 21.25 4.04 -8.47
C PRO A 134 20.39 3.71 -7.25
N VAL A 135 20.62 2.54 -6.68
CA VAL A 135 20.05 2.09 -5.40
C VAL A 135 21.20 1.67 -4.49
N SER A 136 21.25 2.27 -3.30
CA SER A 136 22.25 1.91 -2.29
C SER A 136 21.72 0.81 -1.35
N ALA A 137 22.63 0.07 -0.73
CA ALA A 137 22.27 -0.92 0.28
C ALA A 137 21.58 -0.28 1.49
N GLU A 138 21.94 0.96 1.86
CA GLU A 138 21.28 1.67 2.97
C GLU A 138 19.81 1.98 2.65
N GLN A 139 19.49 2.33 1.40
CA GLN A 139 18.10 2.58 0.99
C GLN A 139 17.23 1.33 1.11
N LEU A 140 17.79 0.14 0.83
CA LEU A 140 17.07 -1.13 0.93
C LEU A 140 16.89 -1.57 2.40
N ALA A 141 17.86 -1.27 3.27
CA ALA A 141 17.78 -1.58 4.69
C ALA A 141 16.77 -0.68 5.43
N ALA A 142 16.64 0.59 5.01
CA ALA A 142 15.75 1.57 5.65
C ALA A 142 14.25 1.26 5.46
N THR A 143 13.86 0.45 4.47
CA THR A 143 12.45 0.16 4.17
C THR A 143 11.82 -0.95 5.02
N GLY A 144 12.62 -1.71 5.78
CA GLY A 144 12.15 -2.95 6.42
C GLY A 144 11.51 -2.82 7.80
N GLY A 145 11.64 -1.68 8.49
CA GLY A 145 11.36 -1.61 9.93
C GLY A 145 10.47 -0.47 10.42
N GLU A 146 10.22 0.55 9.59
CA GLU A 146 9.74 1.84 10.10
C GLU A 146 8.37 2.29 9.56
N SER A 147 7.79 1.55 8.62
CA SER A 147 6.58 1.99 7.92
C SER A 147 5.27 1.47 8.52
N LEU A 148 5.32 0.52 9.48
CA LEU A 148 4.13 -0.11 10.05
C LEU A 148 3.68 0.58 11.33
N PHE A 149 2.43 1.06 11.30
CA PHE A 149 1.74 1.62 12.45
C PHE A 149 0.53 0.76 12.80
N ARG A 150 0.22 0.70 14.09
CA ARG A 150 -1.00 0.12 14.62
C ARG A 150 -1.70 1.12 15.53
N ILE A 151 -3.00 0.93 15.73
CA ILE A 151 -3.73 1.68 16.76
C ILE A 151 -3.34 1.11 18.13
N GLY A 152 -2.74 1.95 18.96
CA GLY A 152 -2.58 1.74 20.40
C GLY A 152 -3.60 2.56 21.17
N TRP A 153 -4.11 2.01 22.26
CA TRP A 153 -5.13 2.65 23.10
C TRP A 153 -4.47 3.22 24.36
N THR A 154 -4.63 4.52 24.59
CA THR A 154 -4.03 5.22 25.75
C THR A 154 -5.14 5.73 26.67
N PRO A 155 -5.07 5.51 27.99
CA PRO A 155 -6.04 6.05 28.94
C PRO A 155 -6.11 7.58 28.88
N LEU A 156 -7.34 8.11 28.89
CA LEU A 156 -7.59 9.54 29.03
C LEU A 156 -7.62 9.93 30.51
N ALA A 157 -6.67 10.75 30.93
CA ALA A 157 -6.68 11.36 32.26
C ALA A 157 -7.67 12.54 32.27
N ALA A 158 -8.97 12.25 32.35
CA ALA A 158 -10.02 13.25 32.46
C ALA A 158 -10.95 12.95 33.63
N THR A 159 -11.40 14.01 34.30
CA THR A 159 -12.44 13.89 35.32
C THR A 159 -13.80 14.09 34.65
N PRO A 160 -14.78 13.18 34.83
CA PRO A 160 -16.13 13.40 34.33
C PRO A 160 -16.69 14.71 34.89
N ALA A 161 -17.04 15.64 34.00
CA ALA A 161 -17.84 16.81 34.34
C ALA A 161 -19.29 16.55 33.94
N GLY A 162 -20.23 17.26 34.57
CA GLY A 162 -21.62 17.28 34.12
C GLY A 162 -21.79 18.21 32.91
N GLY A 163 -22.53 17.76 31.91
CA GLY A 163 -22.93 18.53 30.74
C GLY A 163 -24.33 18.12 30.28
N GLU A 164 -25.03 19.01 29.58
CA GLU A 164 -26.37 18.72 29.04
C GLU A 164 -26.21 17.90 27.75
N LEU A 165 -26.58 16.63 27.80
CA LEU A 165 -26.51 15.69 26.67
C LEU A 165 -27.92 15.34 26.23
N LEU A 166 -28.20 15.44 24.93
CA LEU A 166 -29.43 14.91 24.35
C LEU A 166 -29.13 13.60 23.62
N LEU A 167 -29.62 12.49 24.16
CA LEU A 167 -29.60 11.20 23.47
C LEU A 167 -30.83 11.10 22.57
N GLY A 168 -30.64 10.78 21.30
CA GLY A 168 -31.76 10.71 20.36
C GLY A 168 -31.47 9.96 19.07
N ASP A 169 -32.55 9.61 18.38
CA ASP A 169 -32.52 9.26 16.97
C ASP A 169 -32.51 10.56 16.17
N TRP A 170 -31.57 10.70 15.24
CA TRP A 170 -31.48 11.88 14.40
C TRP A 170 -32.77 12.12 13.59
N THR A 171 -33.42 11.06 13.11
CA THR A 171 -34.62 11.17 12.27
C THR A 171 -35.90 11.47 13.05
N GLY A 172 -35.94 11.11 14.33
CA GLY A 172 -37.09 11.29 15.23
C GLY A 172 -36.89 12.38 16.29
N ARG A 173 -35.88 13.24 16.13
CA ARG A 173 -35.54 14.29 17.12
C ARG A 173 -36.59 15.40 17.16
N ASP A 174 -36.69 16.06 18.31
CA ASP A 174 -37.41 17.33 18.41
C ASP A 174 -36.56 18.43 17.76
N GLU A 175 -37.04 18.97 16.64
CA GLU A 175 -36.33 19.98 15.85
C GLU A 175 -36.23 21.34 16.54
N ASP A 176 -37.07 21.60 17.54
CA ASP A 176 -37.04 22.85 18.32
C ASP A 176 -35.98 22.80 19.43
N VAL A 177 -35.39 21.63 19.70
CA VAL A 177 -34.35 21.43 20.72
C VAL A 177 -32.98 21.32 20.06
N VAL A 178 -32.11 22.29 20.37
CA VAL A 178 -30.71 22.35 19.90
C VAL A 178 -29.79 22.23 21.12
N PRO A 179 -29.26 21.02 21.42
CA PRO A 179 -28.36 20.82 22.55
C PRO A 179 -26.94 21.25 22.21
N ASP A 180 -26.11 21.47 23.23
CA ASP A 180 -24.66 21.63 23.05
C ASP A 180 -24.01 20.34 22.52
N VAL A 181 -24.53 19.18 22.94
CA VAL A 181 -24.09 17.85 22.49
C VAL A 181 -25.28 16.96 22.14
N PHE A 182 -25.29 16.45 20.91
CA PHE A 182 -26.25 15.46 20.44
C PHE A 182 -25.58 14.09 20.34
N VAL A 183 -26.18 13.07 20.97
CA VAL A 183 -25.64 11.70 20.99
C VAL A 183 -26.48 10.79 20.09
N LEU A 184 -25.88 10.33 18.99
CA LEU A 184 -26.45 9.39 18.03
C LEU A 184 -25.93 7.97 18.33
N SER A 185 -26.79 7.11 18.89
CA SER A 185 -26.44 5.71 19.15
C SER A 185 -26.76 4.81 17.94
N CYS A 186 -25.75 4.11 17.44
CA CYS A 186 -25.90 3.10 16.40
C CYS A 186 -26.69 1.90 16.92
N ARG A 187 -27.49 1.28 16.04
CA ARG A 187 -28.30 0.10 16.36
C ARG A 187 -28.11 -0.94 15.26
N THR A 188 -27.68 -2.13 15.63
CA THR A 188 -27.60 -3.25 14.70
C THR A 188 -28.99 -3.87 14.53
N PRO A 189 -29.56 -3.87 13.32
CA PRO A 189 -30.84 -4.53 13.07
C PRO A 189 -30.71 -6.05 13.18
N ASP A 190 -31.78 -6.72 13.62
CA ASP A 190 -31.85 -8.18 13.69
C ASP A 190 -32.07 -8.77 12.28
N THR A 191 -30.97 -8.90 11.54
CA THR A 191 -30.92 -9.41 10.17
C THR A 191 -29.53 -9.96 9.85
N ASP A 192 -29.36 -10.53 8.66
CA ASP A 192 -28.07 -11.03 8.21
C ASP A 192 -27.00 -9.92 8.18
N LEU A 193 -25.74 -10.30 8.42
CA LEU A 193 -24.64 -9.36 8.60
C LEU A 193 -24.50 -8.33 7.45
N LEU A 194 -24.59 -8.77 6.19
CA LEU A 194 -24.40 -7.87 5.05
C LEU A 194 -25.51 -6.79 4.93
N PRO A 195 -26.80 -7.14 4.99
CA PRO A 195 -27.87 -6.15 5.16
C PRO A 195 -27.68 -5.24 6.39
N ALA A 196 -27.29 -5.79 7.53
CA ALA A 196 -27.07 -5.01 8.76
C ALA A 196 -25.96 -3.96 8.59
N VAL A 197 -24.81 -4.34 8.05
CA VAL A 197 -23.70 -3.42 7.71
C VAL A 197 -24.17 -2.25 6.84
N ARG A 198 -24.95 -2.55 5.79
CA ARG A 198 -25.43 -1.54 4.85
C ARG A 198 -26.44 -0.61 5.50
N ALA A 199 -27.36 -1.13 6.30
CA ALA A 199 -28.34 -0.36 7.03
C ALA A 199 -27.65 0.60 8.01
N VAL A 200 -26.81 0.09 8.92
CA VAL A 200 -26.10 0.90 9.91
C VAL A 200 -25.26 2.00 9.26
N SER A 201 -24.48 1.66 8.23
CA SER A 201 -23.63 2.64 7.53
C SER A 201 -24.47 3.69 6.81
N GLY A 202 -25.58 3.28 6.18
CA GLY A 202 -26.49 4.17 5.45
C GLY A 202 -27.23 5.13 6.38
N ASP A 203 -27.70 4.64 7.53
CA ASP A 203 -28.40 5.42 8.53
C ASP A 203 -27.48 6.47 9.16
N VAL A 204 -26.27 6.09 9.56
CA VAL A 204 -25.26 7.02 10.09
C VAL A 204 -24.84 8.04 9.02
N LEU A 205 -24.61 7.62 7.78
CA LEU A 205 -24.28 8.54 6.69
C LEU A 205 -25.38 9.58 6.48
N THR A 206 -26.63 9.14 6.48
CA THR A 206 -27.80 10.00 6.28
C THR A 206 -27.94 10.99 7.43
N ALA A 207 -27.76 10.51 8.68
CA ALA A 207 -27.82 11.36 9.87
C ALA A 207 -26.72 12.42 9.88
N VAL A 208 -25.46 12.03 9.66
CA VAL A 208 -24.31 12.95 9.61
C VAL A 208 -24.47 13.99 8.52
N ARG A 209 -24.88 13.59 7.30
CA ARG A 209 -25.10 14.54 6.19
C ARG A 209 -26.21 15.53 6.49
N SER A 210 -27.32 15.04 7.05
CA SER A 210 -28.47 15.90 7.38
C SER A 210 -28.15 16.86 8.52
N TRP A 211 -27.37 16.43 9.52
CA TRP A 211 -26.89 17.29 10.61
C TRP A 211 -25.91 18.36 10.12
N LEU A 212 -24.95 18.00 9.27
CA LEU A 212 -24.01 18.95 8.68
C LEU A 212 -24.67 19.98 7.76
N ALA A 213 -25.83 19.65 7.16
CA ALA A 213 -26.56 20.54 6.27
C ALA A 213 -27.52 21.50 6.99
N ASP A 214 -27.68 21.38 8.31
CA ASP A 214 -28.63 22.15 9.10
C ASP A 214 -27.91 23.16 10.01
N ASP A 215 -27.86 24.42 9.56
CA ASP A 215 -27.15 25.53 10.22
C ASP A 215 -27.58 25.75 11.68
N ARG A 216 -28.77 25.28 12.09
CA ARG A 216 -29.22 25.32 13.49
C ARG A 216 -28.24 24.62 14.43
N TYR A 217 -27.53 23.60 13.95
CA TYR A 217 -26.63 22.77 14.73
C TYR A 217 -25.14 23.12 14.55
N ASP A 218 -24.82 24.30 14.04
CA ASP A 218 -23.42 24.75 13.91
C ASP A 218 -22.68 24.88 15.24
N GLY A 219 -23.41 25.20 16.32
CA GLY A 219 -22.88 25.21 17.69
C GLY A 219 -22.84 23.84 18.37
N THR A 220 -23.61 22.87 17.88
CA THR A 220 -23.74 21.55 18.50
C THR A 220 -22.54 20.65 18.17
N LYS A 221 -22.19 19.74 19.08
CA LYS A 221 -21.27 18.63 18.82
C LYS A 221 -22.06 17.34 18.61
N LEU A 222 -21.78 16.62 17.53
CA LEU A 222 -22.38 15.32 17.26
C LEU A 222 -21.47 14.21 17.78
N VAL A 223 -21.97 13.38 18.69
CA VAL A 223 -21.27 12.20 19.22
C VAL A 223 -21.94 10.95 18.67
N VAL A 224 -21.25 10.23 17.80
CA VAL A 224 -21.70 8.92 17.28
C VAL A 224 -21.22 7.84 18.23
N VAL A 225 -22.15 7.00 18.71
CA VAL A 225 -21.85 5.91 19.63
C VAL A 225 -22.03 4.57 18.93
N THR A 226 -20.99 3.75 18.94
CA THR A 226 -21.03 2.34 18.52
C THR A 226 -20.91 1.41 19.74
N ARG A 227 -21.24 0.13 19.56
CA ARG A 227 -21.02 -0.93 20.56
C ARG A 227 -20.13 -2.01 19.98
N ASP A 228 -19.06 -2.33 20.69
CA ASP A 228 -18.09 -3.38 20.34
C ASP A 228 -17.65 -3.36 18.87
N ALA A 229 -17.64 -2.18 18.24
CA ALA A 229 -17.31 -1.97 16.83
C ALA A 229 -15.80 -1.83 16.60
N VAL A 230 -15.04 -1.61 17.67
CA VAL A 230 -13.59 -1.69 17.69
C VAL A 230 -13.11 -2.42 18.93
N THR A 231 -12.52 -3.59 18.77
CA THR A 231 -11.77 -4.22 19.85
C THR A 231 -10.65 -5.07 19.28
N PRO A 232 -9.42 -5.04 19.86
CA PRO A 232 -8.41 -6.04 19.56
C PRO A 232 -8.75 -7.39 20.21
N ASP A 233 -9.50 -7.38 21.32
CA ASP A 233 -9.76 -8.52 22.17
C ASP A 233 -11.28 -8.63 22.41
N GLY A 234 -11.92 -9.65 21.86
CA GLY A 234 -13.36 -9.92 22.03
C GLY A 234 -14.13 -10.03 20.72
N ASP A 235 -15.45 -10.21 20.85
CA ASP A 235 -16.35 -10.34 19.71
C ASP A 235 -16.63 -8.96 19.10
N LEU A 236 -16.24 -8.80 17.83
CA LEU A 236 -16.40 -7.56 17.09
C LEU A 236 -17.80 -7.49 16.45
N ASP A 237 -18.56 -6.42 16.72
CA ASP A 237 -19.78 -6.11 15.96
C ASP A 237 -19.39 -5.59 14.58
N LEU A 238 -19.28 -6.53 13.64
CA LEU A 238 -18.95 -6.25 12.24
C LEU A 238 -20.00 -5.36 11.54
N ALA A 239 -21.24 -5.28 12.04
CA ALA A 239 -22.26 -4.41 11.46
C ALA A 239 -21.98 -2.93 11.73
N GLN A 240 -21.39 -2.61 12.88
CA GLN A 240 -21.07 -1.24 13.28
C GLN A 240 -19.63 -0.83 12.93
N ALA A 241 -18.70 -1.78 12.76
CA ALA A 241 -17.29 -1.49 12.47
C ALA A 241 -17.04 -0.46 11.34
N PRO A 242 -17.77 -0.46 10.21
CA PRO A 242 -17.56 0.52 9.14
C PRO A 242 -17.88 1.97 9.51
N VAL A 243 -18.68 2.20 10.56
CA VAL A 243 -19.01 3.54 11.08
C VAL A 243 -17.74 4.29 11.47
N TRP A 244 -16.72 3.60 11.98
CA TRP A 244 -15.45 4.21 12.36
C TRP A 244 -14.73 4.87 11.18
N GLY A 245 -14.67 4.19 10.03
CA GLY A 245 -14.06 4.76 8.83
C GLY A 245 -14.86 5.95 8.28
N LEU A 246 -16.20 5.84 8.30
CA LEU A 246 -17.11 6.88 7.83
C LEU A 246 -17.01 8.15 8.68
N VAL A 247 -17.12 8.03 10.01
CA VAL A 247 -17.11 9.19 10.92
C VAL A 247 -15.72 9.83 10.94
N ARG A 248 -14.64 9.04 10.89
CA ARG A 248 -13.28 9.57 10.79
C ARG A 248 -13.06 10.41 9.54
N ALA A 249 -13.63 10.01 8.40
CA ALA A 249 -13.60 10.82 7.18
C ALA A 249 -14.35 12.15 7.38
N ALA A 250 -15.55 12.12 7.98
CA ALA A 250 -16.32 13.32 8.27
C ALA A 250 -15.63 14.26 9.29
N GLN A 251 -14.90 13.72 10.27
CA GLN A 251 -14.08 14.47 11.22
C GLN A 251 -12.93 15.23 10.55
N ALA A 252 -12.29 14.60 9.55
CA ALA A 252 -11.22 15.25 8.79
C ALA A 252 -11.75 16.45 7.98
N GLU A 253 -12.98 16.35 7.47
CA GLU A 253 -13.66 17.44 6.76
C GLU A 253 -14.23 18.52 7.72
N ASN A 254 -14.61 18.14 8.94
CA ASN A 254 -15.26 19.01 9.93
C ASN A 254 -14.59 18.92 11.32
N PRO A 255 -13.37 19.47 11.49
CA PRO A 255 -12.61 19.33 12.73
C PRO A 255 -13.34 19.87 13.97
N GLY A 256 -13.32 19.10 15.06
CA GLY A 256 -13.88 19.49 16.36
C GLY A 256 -15.41 19.54 16.43
N ARG A 257 -16.12 19.04 15.41
CA ARG A 257 -17.58 19.02 15.32
C ARG A 257 -18.18 17.62 15.57
N LEU A 258 -17.48 16.57 15.14
CA LEU A 258 -17.91 15.19 15.31
C LEU A 258 -16.98 14.42 16.25
N PHE A 259 -17.57 13.59 17.08
CA PHE A 259 -16.91 12.71 18.04
C PHE A 259 -17.41 11.28 17.85
N LEU A 260 -16.56 10.30 18.12
CA LEU A 260 -16.87 8.88 17.98
C LEU A 260 -16.52 8.14 19.27
N VAL A 261 -17.48 7.39 19.82
CA VAL A 261 -17.31 6.60 21.04
C VAL A 261 -17.75 5.17 20.78
N ASP A 262 -16.88 4.19 21.03
CA ASP A 262 -17.27 2.79 21.05
C ASP A 262 -17.35 2.26 22.48
N ALA A 263 -18.46 1.68 22.90
CA ALA A 263 -18.71 1.38 24.31
C ALA A 263 -19.28 -0.01 24.57
N ASP A 264 -18.82 -0.63 25.66
CA ASP A 264 -19.37 -1.86 26.25
C ASP A 264 -20.51 -1.59 27.27
N THR A 265 -20.83 -0.31 27.50
CA THR A 265 -21.82 0.15 28.49
C THR A 265 -22.83 1.13 27.90
N THR A 266 -23.92 1.37 28.62
CA THR A 266 -24.94 2.37 28.30
C THR A 266 -24.78 3.67 29.08
N ASP A 267 -24.04 3.66 30.20
CA ASP A 267 -23.77 4.86 30.99
C ASP A 267 -22.58 5.64 30.41
N LEU A 268 -22.89 6.57 29.50
CA LEU A 268 -21.89 7.30 28.72
C LEU A 268 -21.89 8.80 28.98
N SER A 269 -22.71 9.30 29.91
CA SER A 269 -22.83 10.74 30.14
C SER A 269 -21.50 11.37 30.60
N GLY A 270 -20.87 10.77 31.62
CA GLY A 270 -19.57 11.18 32.10
C GLY A 270 -18.46 11.02 31.04
N PRO A 271 -18.32 9.84 30.42
CA PRO A 271 -17.34 9.61 29.36
C PRO A 271 -17.44 10.56 28.17
N ILE A 272 -18.64 10.80 27.64
CA ILE A 272 -18.85 11.70 26.51
C ILE A 272 -18.47 13.13 26.87
N THR A 273 -18.89 13.60 28.05
CA THR A 273 -18.55 14.96 28.50
C THR A 273 -17.04 15.13 28.67
N ALA A 274 -16.37 14.16 29.28
CA ALA A 274 -14.91 14.16 29.43
C ALA A 274 -14.18 14.18 28.07
N LEU A 275 -14.64 13.37 27.12
CA LEU A 275 -14.08 13.29 25.77
C LEU A 275 -14.18 14.62 25.02
N VAL A 276 -15.39 15.19 24.97
CA VAL A 276 -15.68 16.45 24.27
C VAL A 276 -14.90 17.60 24.91
N THR A 277 -14.81 17.64 26.25
CA THR A 277 -14.05 18.67 26.97
C THR A 277 -12.54 18.56 26.70
N ALA A 278 -12.01 17.34 26.60
CA ALA A 278 -10.61 17.10 26.25
C ALA A 278 -10.31 17.39 24.77
N GLY A 279 -11.33 17.54 23.92
CA GLY A 279 -11.17 17.75 22.48
C GLY A 279 -10.65 16.52 21.74
N GLU A 280 -10.77 15.33 22.34
CA GLU A 280 -10.34 14.07 21.73
C GLU A 280 -11.44 13.56 20.79
N PRO A 281 -11.17 13.37 19.49
CA PRO A 281 -12.22 13.08 18.51
C PRO A 281 -12.77 11.66 18.59
N GLU A 282 -12.02 10.72 19.14
CA GLU A 282 -12.35 9.29 19.16
C GLU A 282 -12.03 8.68 20.52
N ALA A 283 -12.86 7.76 21.01
CA ALA A 283 -12.54 6.93 22.17
C ALA A 283 -13.24 5.58 22.16
N ALA A 284 -12.71 4.65 22.95
CA ALA A 284 -13.38 3.45 23.40
C ALA A 284 -13.61 3.54 24.92
N VAL A 285 -14.81 3.21 25.38
CA VAL A 285 -15.13 3.07 26.81
C VAL A 285 -15.18 1.58 27.12
N ARG A 286 -14.31 1.13 28.02
CA ARG A 286 -14.22 -0.28 28.45
C ARG A 286 -14.17 -0.38 29.94
N SER A 287 -15.10 -1.12 30.55
CA SER A 287 -15.15 -1.29 32.01
C SER A 287 -15.05 0.03 32.80
N GLY A 288 -15.61 1.11 32.26
CA GLY A 288 -15.59 2.46 32.85
C GLY A 288 -14.34 3.32 32.55
N GLU A 289 -13.33 2.78 31.87
CA GLU A 289 -12.15 3.54 31.45
C GLU A 289 -12.33 4.13 30.04
N ILE A 290 -11.88 5.37 29.84
CA ILE A 290 -11.89 6.04 28.54
C ILE A 290 -10.51 5.86 27.90
N LEU A 291 -10.48 5.20 26.75
CA LEU A 291 -9.28 4.87 26.00
C LEU A 291 -9.30 5.62 24.66
N VAL A 292 -8.22 6.31 24.35
CA VAL A 292 -8.12 7.13 23.13
C VAL A 292 -7.17 6.46 22.14
N PRO A 293 -7.55 6.35 20.85
CA PRO A 293 -6.70 5.71 19.85
C PRO A 293 -5.54 6.63 19.46
N ARG A 294 -4.35 6.04 19.34
CA ARG A 294 -3.11 6.68 18.87
C ARG A 294 -2.40 5.77 17.90
N LEU A 295 -1.82 6.32 16.84
CA LEU A 295 -0.91 5.56 16.00
C LEU A 295 0.39 5.31 16.75
N THR A 296 0.72 4.04 16.94
CA THR A 296 1.96 3.59 17.54
C THR A 296 2.74 2.78 16.53
N ARG A 297 4.07 2.88 16.55
CA ARG A 297 4.90 2.06 15.68
C ARG A 297 4.80 0.60 16.11
N THR A 298 4.61 -0.29 15.14
CA THR A 298 4.68 -1.73 15.38
C THR A 298 6.14 -2.13 15.40
N PRO A 299 6.66 -2.69 16.51
CA PRO A 299 8.02 -3.21 16.52
C PRO A 299 8.11 -4.36 15.52
N VAL A 300 9.00 -4.22 14.54
CA VAL A 300 9.33 -5.32 13.63
C VAL A 300 10.33 -6.20 14.37
N GLU A 301 9.87 -7.35 14.88
CA GLU A 301 10.81 -8.39 15.26
C GLU A 301 11.57 -8.83 13.99
N PRO A 302 12.90 -8.97 14.03
CA PRO A 302 13.65 -9.49 12.91
C PRO A 302 13.18 -10.92 12.63
N ALA A 303 12.21 -11.07 11.72
CA ALA A 303 11.76 -12.36 11.26
C ALA A 303 12.94 -13.10 10.62
N ALA A 304 13.12 -14.37 10.95
CA ALA A 304 13.93 -15.25 10.14
C ALA A 304 13.41 -15.16 8.70
N ALA A 305 14.29 -14.77 7.77
CA ALA A 305 13.91 -14.49 6.39
C ALA A 305 13.23 -15.71 5.76
N GLY A 306 11.90 -15.67 5.67
CA GLY A 306 11.10 -16.73 5.09
C GLY A 306 9.70 -16.23 4.81
N PHE A 307 9.38 -16.03 3.53
CA PHE A 307 8.02 -15.79 3.09
C PHE A 307 7.21 -17.07 3.34
N ALA A 308 6.29 -17.04 4.30
CA ALA A 308 5.42 -18.16 4.61
C ALA A 308 4.32 -18.29 3.55
N ALA A 309 4.66 -18.94 2.43
CA ALA A 309 3.78 -19.10 1.26
C ALA A 309 2.48 -19.89 1.53
N GLU A 310 2.41 -20.62 2.65
CA GLU A 310 1.24 -21.42 3.04
C GLU A 310 0.22 -20.66 3.90
N GLY A 311 0.51 -19.40 4.26
CA GLY A 311 -0.38 -18.55 5.06
C GLY A 311 -1.34 -17.70 4.21
N THR A 312 -2.36 -17.14 4.85
CA THR A 312 -3.19 -16.10 4.21
C THR A 312 -2.38 -14.81 4.11
N VAL A 313 -2.15 -14.34 2.89
CA VAL A 313 -1.40 -13.11 2.63
C VAL A 313 -2.34 -12.05 2.06
N LEU A 314 -2.37 -10.88 2.69
CA LEU A 314 -3.03 -9.70 2.15
C LEU A 314 -2.04 -8.90 1.30
N VAL A 315 -2.27 -8.85 0.00
CA VAL A 315 -1.51 -7.98 -0.92
C VAL A 315 -2.22 -6.63 -1.01
N THR A 316 -1.62 -5.59 -0.43
CA THR A 316 -2.10 -4.21 -0.56
C THR A 316 -1.16 -3.42 -1.48
N GLY A 317 -1.71 -2.57 -2.36
CA GLY A 317 -0.93 -1.62 -3.17
C GLY A 317 -0.31 -2.15 -4.48
N GLY A 318 -0.45 -3.44 -4.82
CA GLY A 318 0.17 -4.03 -6.02
C GLY A 318 -0.41 -3.58 -7.38
N THR A 319 -1.55 -2.88 -7.39
CA THR A 319 -2.23 -2.41 -8.61
C THR A 319 -2.38 -0.89 -8.69
N GLY A 320 -1.84 -0.15 -7.70
CA GLY A 320 -2.01 1.30 -7.58
C GLY A 320 -0.82 2.08 -8.15
N GLY A 321 -0.78 2.22 -9.47
CA GLY A 321 0.21 3.03 -10.18
C GLY A 321 0.24 2.71 -11.67
N LEU A 322 -0.79 3.15 -12.39
CA LEU A 322 -0.77 3.35 -13.85
C LEU A 322 -0.71 4.86 -14.12
#